data_AF-A0A7X9M1F3-F1
#
_entry.id   AF-A0A7X9M1F3-F1
#
_cell.length_a   1.000
_cell.length_b   1.000
_cell.length_c   1.000
_cell.angle_alpha   90.00
_cell.angle_beta   90.00
_cell.angle_gamma   90.00
#
_symmetry.space_group_name_H-M   'P 1'
#
loop_
_entity.id
_entity.type
_entity.pdbx_description
1 polymer ?
#
loop_
_entity_poly.entity_id
_entity_poly.type
_entity_poly.pdbx_seq_one_letter_code
_entity_poly.pdbx_strand_id
1 'polypeptide(L)'
;MVRSDLFREVFEQSHVPQMLIALDTMTSIGNKAFYNFVGYSKEEWSGMSIKDISHPEDYEINLLLMKELIRGERQYYQLEKRYYHKSGAIIHGTLNVSRITDPETKEQYMFAQVIDITEKHSMLQSLKNSEKVYRLLAENSSDMIMLHDLHGVYQYISPSFTSILGYDTAALIGSTSPYNYIHPEDMDGVNEHHHQLIAGNDTAPLFSYRVKKADGTYIWVESNIKGVFDEETGELTEIISVSRDIQQRMETYELLNKSERLAIVGRMAAAVAHEIRNPLTPIKGFISLLSDKREYDPYFIEIILSEIKRIEGIITEFLALAKPVNRKMIELNIDQLITHVVSLIQTEALLENKQLIVQMDKMLKITGDENSLKQVLLNVLRNAMESLEENGTVIINLNKVDEYACIKIQDNGCGISKERLAKIGEPFYSTKEKGTGLGLMTSLNIIEDHEGKMVIESEEGVGTTVKILLPLYHLR
;
A
#
# COMPACT_ATOMS: atom_id res chain seq x y z
N MET A 1 1.24 -78.49 4.16
CA MET A 1 1.13 -78.24 5.60
C MET A 1 2.33 -77.40 5.99
N VAL A 2 2.12 -76.10 6.20
CA VAL A 2 3.22 -75.17 6.55
C VAL A 2 3.68 -75.53 7.97
N ARG A 3 4.99 -75.76 8.17
CA ARG A 3 5.58 -76.13 9.47
C ARG A 3 5.36 -75.01 10.50
N SER A 4 5.08 -75.36 11.76
CA SER A 4 4.86 -74.41 12.87
C SER A 4 6.00 -73.40 13.03
N ASP A 5 7.23 -73.81 12.74
CA ASP A 5 8.41 -72.95 12.76
C ASP A 5 8.31 -71.77 11.77
N LEU A 6 7.70 -71.96 10.60
CA LEU A 6 7.57 -70.88 9.60
C LEU A 6 6.61 -69.78 10.08
N PHE A 7 5.48 -70.14 10.70
CA PHE A 7 4.53 -69.15 11.22
C PHE A 7 5.11 -68.37 12.40
N ARG A 8 5.93 -69.03 13.23
CA ARG A 8 6.67 -68.36 14.31
C ARG A 8 7.65 -67.33 13.74
N GLU A 9 8.42 -67.70 12.72
CA GLU A 9 9.32 -66.77 12.03
C GLU A 9 8.56 -65.61 11.38
N VAL A 10 7.40 -65.87 10.75
CA VAL A 10 6.54 -64.81 10.18
C VAL A 10 6.06 -63.84 11.25
N PHE A 11 5.63 -64.32 12.42
CA PHE A 11 5.21 -63.46 13.54
C PHE A 11 6.37 -62.60 14.07
N GLU A 12 7.53 -63.22 14.31
CA GLU A 12 8.71 -62.54 14.88
C GLU A 12 9.38 -61.57 13.91
N GLN A 13 9.38 -61.87 12.61
CA GLN A 13 9.96 -61.01 11.56
C GLN A 13 8.97 -59.99 10.97
N SER A 14 7.69 -60.10 11.30
CA SER A 14 6.68 -59.13 10.89
C SER A 14 7.05 -57.72 11.39
N HIS A 15 6.99 -56.75 10.49
CA HIS A 15 7.16 -55.33 10.81
C HIS A 15 5.87 -54.69 11.32
N VAL A 16 4.75 -55.42 11.27
CA VAL A 16 3.50 -54.99 11.88
C VAL A 16 3.53 -55.38 13.35
N PRO A 17 3.29 -54.45 14.28
CA PRO A 17 3.03 -54.75 15.69
C PRO A 17 1.93 -55.79 15.84
N GLN A 18 2.28 -56.95 16.41
CA GLN A 18 1.36 -58.06 16.59
C GLN A 18 1.45 -58.61 18.01
N MET A 19 0.32 -59.06 18.54
CA MET A 19 0.24 -59.69 19.84
C MET A 19 -0.76 -60.85 19.83
N LEU A 20 -0.35 -61.96 20.42
CA LEU A 20 -1.19 -63.12 20.67
C LEU A 20 -1.57 -63.12 22.16
N ILE A 21 -2.84 -63.34 22.49
CA ILE A 21 -3.32 -63.39 23.87
C ILE A 21 -4.13 -64.68 24.05
N ALA A 22 -3.68 -65.55 24.95
CA ALA A 22 -4.41 -66.77 25.29
C ALA A 22 -5.67 -66.43 26.10
N LEU A 23 -6.84 -66.93 25.70
CA LEU A 23 -8.12 -66.52 26.29
C LEU A 23 -8.38 -67.11 27.69
N ASP A 24 -7.71 -68.20 28.03
CA ASP A 24 -7.87 -68.94 29.28
C ASP A 24 -7.04 -68.35 30.43
N THR A 25 -5.79 -68.00 30.14
CA THR A 25 -4.78 -67.52 31.07
C THR A 25 -4.57 -66.02 30.98
N MET A 26 -5.09 -65.39 29.92
CA MET A 26 -4.84 -63.99 29.57
C MET A 26 -3.36 -63.65 29.40
N THR A 27 -2.50 -64.65 29.18
CA THR A 27 -1.08 -64.43 28.89
C THR A 27 -0.93 -63.85 27.49
N SER A 28 -0.09 -62.83 27.34
CA SER A 28 0.14 -62.15 26.07
C SER A 28 1.59 -62.30 25.61
N ILE A 29 1.78 -62.45 24.31
CA ILE A 29 3.10 -62.47 23.66
C ILE A 29 3.04 -61.52 22.47
N GLY A 30 3.82 -60.44 22.54
CA GLY A 30 4.05 -59.54 21.40
C GLY A 30 5.24 -59.98 20.55
N ASN A 31 5.25 -59.60 19.28
CA ASN A 31 6.42 -59.72 18.41
C ASN A 31 7.38 -58.54 18.59
N LYS A 32 8.55 -58.61 17.93
CA LYS A 32 9.56 -57.52 17.97
C LYS A 32 8.99 -56.15 17.55
N ALA A 33 8.16 -56.10 16.51
CA ALA A 33 7.55 -54.85 16.05
C ALA A 33 6.62 -54.23 17.10
N PHE A 34 5.89 -55.03 17.86
CA PHE A 34 5.06 -54.54 18.96
C PHE A 34 5.89 -53.86 20.05
N TYR A 35 6.95 -54.51 20.52
CA TYR A 35 7.84 -53.94 21.53
C TYR A 35 8.47 -52.63 21.06
N ASN A 36 8.89 -52.56 19.80
CA ASN A 36 9.40 -51.33 19.20
C ASN A 36 8.33 -50.23 19.14
N PHE A 37 7.09 -50.58 18.77
CA PHE A 37 5.98 -49.63 18.68
C PHE A 37 5.64 -49.01 20.04
N VAL A 38 5.60 -49.78 21.13
CA VAL A 38 5.29 -49.25 22.47
C VAL A 38 6.51 -48.75 23.24
N GLY A 39 7.72 -49.11 22.79
CA GLY A 39 9.00 -48.68 23.36
C GLY A 39 9.50 -49.52 24.54
N TYR A 40 8.79 -50.56 24.95
CA TYR A 40 9.14 -51.43 26.07
C TYR A 40 9.84 -52.70 25.59
N SER A 41 10.83 -53.19 26.33
CA SER A 41 11.44 -54.49 26.03
C SER A 41 10.51 -55.65 26.40
N LYS A 42 10.80 -56.86 25.91
CA LYS A 42 10.03 -58.06 26.24
C LYS A 42 10.08 -58.39 27.74
N GLU A 43 11.22 -58.14 28.38
CA GLU A 43 11.42 -58.34 29.81
C GLU A 43 10.59 -57.34 30.62
N GLU A 44 10.56 -56.08 30.20
CA GLU A 44 9.73 -55.03 30.82
C GLU A 44 8.24 -55.34 30.67
N TRP A 45 7.83 -55.83 29.49
CA TRP A 45 6.44 -56.19 29.20
C TRP A 45 5.89 -57.29 30.13
N SER A 46 6.74 -58.18 30.64
CA SER A 46 6.32 -59.31 31.46
C SER A 46 5.63 -58.91 32.78
N GLY A 47 5.85 -57.67 33.24
CA GLY A 47 5.17 -57.08 34.42
C GLY A 47 4.06 -56.09 34.07
N MET A 48 3.74 -55.93 32.78
CA MET A 48 2.82 -54.92 32.27
C MET A 48 1.59 -55.56 31.62
N SER A 49 0.59 -54.73 31.37
CA SER A 49 -0.63 -55.11 30.67
C SER A 49 -0.97 -54.10 29.58
N ILE A 50 -1.87 -54.49 28.67
CA ILE A 50 -2.43 -53.57 27.67
C ILE A 50 -3.11 -52.33 28.27
N LYS A 51 -3.50 -52.37 29.56
CA LYS A 51 -4.09 -51.22 30.26
C LYS A 51 -3.06 -50.13 30.51
N ASP A 52 -1.84 -50.50 30.85
CA ASP A 52 -0.77 -49.58 31.25
C ASP A 52 -0.28 -48.72 30.08
N ILE A 53 -0.46 -49.23 28.86
CA ILE A 53 -0.06 -48.55 27.61
C ILE A 53 -1.25 -47.96 26.85
N SER A 54 -2.49 -48.05 27.33
CA SER A 54 -3.67 -47.52 26.62
C SER A 54 -4.16 -46.23 27.29
N HIS A 55 -4.61 -45.26 26.50
CA HIS A 55 -5.32 -44.11 27.06
C HIS A 55 -6.59 -44.57 27.80
N PRO A 56 -6.93 -43.99 28.98
CA PRO A 56 -8.02 -44.51 29.83
C PRO A 56 -9.38 -44.63 29.11
N GLU A 57 -9.79 -43.59 28.37
CA GLU A 57 -11.05 -43.58 27.60
C GLU A 57 -11.06 -44.69 26.52
N ASP A 58 -9.95 -44.86 25.81
CA ASP A 58 -9.86 -45.82 24.72
C ASP A 58 -9.74 -47.26 25.27
N TYR A 59 -9.18 -47.42 26.47
CA TYR A 59 -9.11 -48.70 27.16
C TYR A 59 -10.49 -49.21 27.57
N GLU A 60 -11.38 -48.33 28.04
CA GLU A 60 -12.75 -48.73 28.41
C GLU A 60 -13.53 -49.28 27.21
N ILE A 61 -13.44 -48.59 26.07
CA ILE A 61 -14.05 -49.02 24.81
C ILE A 61 -13.43 -50.34 24.36
N ASN A 62 -12.09 -50.43 24.38
CA ASN A 62 -11.38 -51.65 24.01
C ASN A 62 -11.77 -52.83 24.92
N LEU A 63 -11.93 -52.62 26.23
CA LEU A 63 -12.31 -53.66 27.19
C LEU A 63 -13.73 -54.17 26.93
N LEU A 64 -14.68 -53.29 26.60
CA LEU A 64 -16.03 -53.68 26.22
C LEU A 64 -16.00 -54.60 25.00
N LEU A 65 -15.32 -54.15 23.94
CA LEU A 65 -15.17 -54.94 22.72
C LEU A 65 -14.47 -56.27 23.03
N MET A 66 -13.36 -56.28 23.76
CA MET A 66 -12.69 -57.52 24.14
C MET A 66 -13.63 -58.52 24.83
N LYS A 67 -14.51 -58.08 25.74
CA LYS A 67 -15.47 -58.96 26.42
C LYS A 67 -16.48 -59.60 25.46
N GLU A 68 -17.01 -58.84 24.51
CA GLU A 68 -17.91 -59.35 23.48
C GLU A 68 -17.21 -60.39 22.57
N LEU A 69 -15.93 -60.15 22.24
CA LEU A 69 -15.10 -61.11 21.48
C LEU A 69 -14.89 -62.41 22.26
N ILE A 70 -14.58 -62.31 23.56
CA ILE A 70 -14.39 -63.46 24.47
C ILE A 70 -15.68 -64.30 24.55
N ARG A 71 -16.83 -63.64 24.71
CA ARG A 71 -18.15 -64.32 24.77
C ARG A 71 -18.59 -64.92 23.44
N GLY A 72 -17.93 -64.56 22.34
CA GLY A 72 -18.29 -65.00 21.00
C GLY A 72 -19.47 -64.30 20.37
N GLU A 73 -19.87 -63.15 20.93
CA GLU A 73 -20.87 -62.25 20.35
C GLU A 73 -20.34 -61.60 19.05
N ARG A 74 -19.00 -61.61 18.85
CA ARG A 74 -18.31 -61.10 17.67
C ARG A 74 -17.01 -61.86 17.38
N GLN A 75 -16.57 -61.85 16.11
CA GLN A 75 -15.36 -62.58 15.66
C GLN A 75 -14.13 -61.68 15.47
N TYR A 76 -14.32 -60.39 15.21
CA TYR A 76 -13.24 -59.39 15.09
C TYR A 76 -13.75 -57.98 15.40
N TYR A 77 -12.86 -57.06 15.76
CA TYR A 77 -13.12 -55.62 15.88
C TYR A 77 -11.93 -54.80 15.44
N GLN A 78 -12.22 -53.55 15.13
CA GLN A 78 -11.25 -52.53 14.84
C GLN A 78 -11.57 -51.27 15.64
N LEU A 79 -10.56 -50.62 16.21
CA LEU A 79 -10.66 -49.25 16.70
C LEU A 79 -9.35 -48.49 16.53
N GLU A 80 -9.44 -47.19 16.35
CA GLU A 80 -8.30 -46.29 16.51
C GLU A 80 -8.19 -45.92 17.98
N LYS A 81 -7.00 -46.08 18.55
CA LYS A 81 -6.74 -45.70 19.95
C LYS A 81 -5.37 -45.10 20.16
N ARG A 82 -5.26 -44.35 21.25
CA ARG A 82 -4.03 -43.75 21.76
C ARG A 82 -3.30 -44.73 22.67
N TYR A 83 -1.99 -44.81 22.49
CA TYR A 83 -1.09 -45.58 23.32
C TYR A 83 -0.07 -44.65 23.99
N TYR A 84 0.30 -44.98 25.23
CA TYR A 84 1.42 -44.36 25.92
C TYR A 84 2.70 -45.11 25.61
N HIS A 85 3.56 -44.45 24.83
CA HIS A 85 4.90 -44.94 24.55
C HIS A 85 5.79 -44.79 25.79
N LYS A 86 6.81 -45.64 25.95
CA LYS A 86 7.77 -45.59 27.07
C LYS A 86 8.43 -44.21 27.26
N SER A 87 8.62 -43.45 26.19
CA SER A 87 9.18 -42.10 26.25
C SER A 87 8.23 -41.05 26.87
N GLY A 88 6.99 -41.42 27.15
CA GLY A 88 5.91 -40.50 27.57
C GLY A 88 5.13 -39.88 26.40
N ALA A 89 5.53 -40.15 25.15
CA ALA A 89 4.79 -39.70 23.98
C ALA A 89 3.46 -40.45 23.82
N ILE A 90 2.45 -39.77 23.27
CA ILE A 90 1.20 -40.41 22.84
C ILE A 90 1.37 -40.80 21.37
N ILE A 91 1.27 -42.08 21.09
CA ILE A 91 1.26 -42.64 19.73
C ILE A 91 -0.14 -43.14 19.39
N HIS A 92 -0.50 -43.12 18.11
CA HIS A 92 -1.84 -43.48 17.65
C HIS A 92 -1.74 -44.76 16.84
N GLY A 93 -2.66 -45.70 17.08
CA GLY A 93 -2.68 -46.96 16.34
C GLY A 93 -4.09 -47.44 16.03
N THR A 94 -4.27 -47.92 14.82
CA THR A 94 -5.46 -48.69 14.43
C THR A 94 -5.28 -50.13 14.90
N LEU A 95 -5.97 -50.49 15.98
CA LEU A 95 -5.98 -51.82 16.56
C LEU A 95 -7.02 -52.68 15.83
N ASN A 96 -6.57 -53.80 15.26
CA ASN A 96 -7.42 -54.87 14.76
C ASN A 96 -7.25 -56.08 15.67
N VAL A 97 -8.35 -56.65 16.18
CA VAL A 97 -8.30 -57.86 17.00
C VAL A 97 -9.29 -58.88 16.49
N SER A 98 -8.81 -60.08 16.21
CA SER A 98 -9.61 -61.22 15.83
C SER A 98 -9.49 -62.34 16.85
N ARG A 99 -10.50 -63.21 16.90
CA ARG A 99 -10.42 -64.47 17.63
C ARG A 99 -9.92 -65.56 16.70
N ILE A 100 -8.92 -66.31 17.13
CA ILE A 100 -8.37 -67.45 16.40
C ILE A 100 -8.42 -68.69 17.27
N THR A 101 -8.49 -69.86 16.64
CA THR A 101 -8.54 -71.15 17.33
C THR A 101 -7.43 -72.03 16.81
N ASP A 102 -6.65 -72.61 17.72
CA ASP A 102 -5.67 -73.62 17.36
C ASP A 102 -6.40 -74.87 16.84
N PRO A 103 -6.14 -75.31 15.60
CA PRO A 103 -6.83 -76.45 15.01
C PRO A 103 -6.51 -77.78 15.72
N GLU A 104 -5.32 -77.90 16.32
CA GLU A 104 -4.81 -79.10 17.00
C GLU A 104 -5.25 -79.15 18.47
N THR A 105 -4.99 -78.10 19.24
CA THR A 105 -5.27 -78.09 20.69
C THR A 105 -6.70 -77.65 21.03
N LYS A 106 -7.41 -77.05 20.07
CA LYS A 106 -8.72 -76.36 20.24
C LYS A 106 -8.68 -75.17 21.19
N GLU A 107 -7.49 -74.72 21.59
CA GLU A 107 -7.32 -73.52 22.39
C GLU A 107 -7.69 -72.27 21.60
N GLN A 108 -8.20 -71.26 22.31
CA GLN A 108 -8.66 -70.02 21.72
C GLN A 108 -7.68 -68.89 22.07
N TYR A 109 -7.35 -68.09 21.07
CA TYR A 109 -6.49 -66.92 21.22
C TYR A 109 -7.15 -65.68 20.65
N MET A 110 -6.79 -64.51 21.17
CA MET A 110 -6.98 -63.24 20.48
C MET A 110 -5.70 -62.89 19.75
N PHE A 111 -5.84 -62.52 18.48
CA PHE A 111 -4.75 -62.02 17.67
C PHE A 111 -4.98 -60.54 17.40
N ALA A 112 -4.10 -59.71 17.96
CA ALA A 112 -4.11 -58.27 17.81
C ALA A 112 -3.02 -57.83 16.84
N GLN A 113 -3.36 -56.90 15.95
CA GLN A 113 -2.44 -56.23 15.05
C GLN A 113 -2.65 -54.72 15.18
N VAL A 114 -1.57 -53.94 15.18
CA VAL A 114 -1.66 -52.46 15.24
C VAL A 114 -1.00 -51.88 14.00
N ILE A 115 -1.69 -50.94 13.35
CA ILE A 115 -1.12 -50.08 12.32
C ILE A 115 -0.79 -48.75 12.99
N ASP A 116 0.47 -48.35 13.00
CA ASP A 116 0.88 -47.04 13.50
C ASP A 116 0.34 -45.95 12.56
N ILE A 117 -0.46 -45.04 13.11
CA ILE A 117 -1.06 -43.90 12.42
C ILE A 117 -0.64 -42.57 13.05
N THR A 118 0.42 -42.58 13.86
CA THR A 118 0.91 -41.40 14.60
C THR A 118 1.31 -40.27 13.66
N GLU A 119 2.08 -40.57 12.62
CA GLU A 119 2.54 -39.58 11.64
C GLU A 119 1.36 -38.94 10.90
N LYS A 120 0.41 -39.76 10.44
CA LYS A 120 -0.82 -39.30 9.78
C LYS A 120 -1.62 -38.36 10.69
N HIS A 121 -1.81 -38.74 11.96
CA HIS A 121 -2.52 -37.88 12.93
C HIS A 121 -1.77 -36.56 13.17
N SER A 122 -0.44 -36.61 13.33
CA SER A 122 0.39 -35.43 13.52
C SER A 122 0.30 -34.46 12.34
N MET A 123 0.35 -34.97 11.10
CA MET A 123 0.19 -34.17 9.88
C MET A 123 -1.20 -33.54 9.78
N LEU A 124 -2.27 -34.32 10.02
CA LEU A 124 -3.65 -33.81 10.00
C LEU A 124 -3.88 -32.73 11.07
N GLN A 125 -3.34 -32.94 12.28
CA GLN A 125 -3.45 -31.97 13.36
C GLN A 125 -2.65 -30.69 13.06
N SER A 126 -1.46 -30.82 12.47
CA SER A 126 -0.64 -29.69 12.05
C SER A 126 -1.33 -28.89 10.96
N LEU A 127 -1.90 -29.55 9.94
CA LEU A 127 -2.68 -28.92 8.88
C LEU A 127 -3.88 -28.15 9.47
N LYS A 128 -4.66 -28.80 10.33
CA LYS A 128 -5.83 -28.18 10.99
C LYS A 128 -5.43 -26.97 11.86
N ASN A 129 -4.30 -27.05 12.55
CA ASN A 129 -3.78 -25.94 13.34
C ASN A 129 -3.33 -24.79 12.44
N SER A 130 -2.61 -25.06 11.36
CA SER A 130 -2.19 -24.04 10.38
C SER A 130 -3.40 -23.35 9.75
N GLU A 131 -4.40 -24.12 9.28
CA GLU A 131 -5.65 -23.56 8.73
C GLU A 131 -6.37 -22.66 9.74
N LYS A 132 -6.43 -23.09 11.02
CA LYS A 132 -7.00 -22.28 12.09
C LYS A 132 -6.23 -20.98 12.30
N VAL A 133 -4.90 -21.02 12.32
CA VAL A 133 -4.06 -19.83 12.48
C VAL A 133 -4.27 -18.87 11.32
N TYR A 134 -4.24 -19.35 10.08
CA TYR A 134 -4.48 -18.52 8.89
C TYR A 134 -5.86 -17.87 8.90
N ARG A 135 -6.91 -18.64 9.23
CA ARG A 135 -8.27 -18.11 9.38
C ARG A 135 -8.33 -17.00 10.44
N LEU A 136 -7.73 -17.21 11.61
CA LEU A 136 -7.71 -16.19 12.67
C LEU A 136 -6.96 -14.92 12.24
N LEU A 137 -5.84 -15.04 11.53
CA LEU A 137 -5.10 -13.90 11.01
C LEU A 137 -5.93 -13.09 10.02
N ALA A 138 -6.60 -13.78 9.09
CA ALA A 138 -7.45 -13.12 8.09
C ALA A 138 -8.71 -12.49 8.70
N GLU A 139 -9.36 -13.17 9.67
CA GLU A 139 -10.56 -12.68 10.35
C GLU A 139 -10.30 -11.48 11.27
N ASN A 140 -9.09 -11.36 11.82
CA ASN A 140 -8.71 -10.25 12.71
C ASN A 140 -7.91 -9.15 12.00
N SER A 141 -7.72 -9.26 10.69
CA SER A 141 -7.10 -8.20 9.90
C SER A 141 -8.03 -6.98 9.82
N SER A 142 -7.47 -5.78 9.99
CA SER A 142 -8.19 -4.53 9.71
C SER A 142 -8.24 -4.20 8.23
N ASP A 143 -7.30 -4.74 7.44
CA ASP A 143 -7.30 -4.60 5.99
C ASP A 143 -8.28 -5.62 5.36
N MET A 144 -8.90 -5.24 4.25
CA MET A 144 -9.77 -6.12 3.46
C MET A 144 -8.89 -7.06 2.64
N ILE A 145 -9.11 -8.36 2.77
CA ILE A 145 -8.39 -9.39 2.03
C ILE A 145 -9.41 -10.07 1.13
N MET A 146 -9.14 -10.06 -0.17
CA MET A 146 -9.97 -10.73 -1.16
C MET A 146 -9.12 -11.67 -2.02
N LEU A 147 -9.70 -12.80 -2.37
CA LEU A 147 -9.18 -13.73 -3.37
C LEU A 147 -10.25 -13.92 -4.44
N HIS A 148 -9.87 -13.80 -5.70
CA HIS A 148 -10.74 -14.08 -6.83
C HIS A 148 -10.01 -14.83 -7.94
N ASP A 149 -10.76 -15.55 -8.76
CA ASP A 149 -10.23 -16.19 -9.96
C ASP A 149 -9.99 -15.19 -11.09
N LEU A 150 -9.43 -15.66 -12.20
CA LEU A 150 -9.18 -14.84 -13.40
C LEU A 150 -10.44 -14.29 -14.06
N HIS A 151 -11.62 -14.86 -13.78
CA HIS A 151 -12.89 -14.36 -14.27
C HIS A 151 -13.46 -13.27 -13.36
N GLY A 152 -12.76 -12.91 -12.30
CA GLY A 152 -13.18 -11.90 -11.35
C GLY A 152 -14.22 -12.44 -10.38
N VAL A 153 -14.35 -13.74 -10.16
CA VAL A 153 -15.30 -14.30 -9.20
C VAL A 153 -14.62 -14.47 -7.85
N TYR A 154 -15.20 -13.87 -6.80
CA TYR A 154 -14.69 -14.00 -5.44
C TYR A 154 -14.71 -15.46 -4.96
N GLN A 155 -13.56 -15.94 -4.50
CA GLN A 155 -13.40 -17.23 -3.80
C GLN A 155 -13.34 -17.04 -2.29
N TYR A 156 -12.74 -15.94 -1.83
CA TYR A 156 -12.64 -15.59 -0.42
C TYR A 156 -12.72 -14.08 -0.22
N ILE A 157 -13.39 -13.66 0.87
CA ILE A 157 -13.46 -12.26 1.31
C ILE A 157 -13.37 -12.25 2.83
N SER A 158 -12.47 -11.46 3.40
CA SER A 158 -12.34 -11.32 4.85
C SER A 158 -13.53 -10.57 5.49
N PRO A 159 -13.85 -10.80 6.77
CA PRO A 159 -14.94 -10.10 7.47
C PRO A 159 -14.76 -8.57 7.58
N SER A 160 -13.52 -8.09 7.50
CA SER A 160 -13.23 -6.65 7.43
C SER A 160 -13.90 -5.97 6.24
N PHE A 161 -14.16 -6.69 5.13
CA PHE A 161 -14.90 -6.17 3.98
C PHE A 161 -16.33 -5.74 4.36
N THR A 162 -17.04 -6.55 5.14
CA THR A 162 -18.36 -6.18 5.66
C THR A 162 -18.26 -5.00 6.61
N SER A 163 -17.27 -5.00 7.49
CA SER A 163 -17.09 -3.92 8.48
C SER A 163 -16.80 -2.57 7.83
N ILE A 164 -16.02 -2.57 6.74
CA ILE A 164 -15.59 -1.36 6.03
C ILE A 164 -16.63 -0.92 5.01
N LEU A 165 -17.08 -1.82 4.13
CA LEU A 165 -17.96 -1.49 2.98
C LEU A 165 -19.44 -1.75 3.23
N GLY A 166 -19.81 -2.53 4.25
CA GLY A 166 -21.20 -2.78 4.62
C GLY A 166 -21.90 -3.88 3.80
N TYR A 167 -21.19 -4.59 2.93
CA TYR A 167 -21.76 -5.70 2.17
C TYR A 167 -21.64 -7.03 2.92
N ASP A 168 -22.63 -7.90 2.76
CA ASP A 168 -22.56 -9.28 3.23
C ASP A 168 -21.66 -10.11 2.31
N THR A 169 -20.50 -10.56 2.81
CA THR A 169 -19.54 -11.32 2.02
C THR A 169 -20.09 -12.66 1.53
N ALA A 170 -20.98 -13.30 2.30
CA ALA A 170 -21.55 -14.59 1.93
C ALA A 170 -22.41 -14.51 0.65
N ALA A 171 -23.03 -13.37 0.41
CA ALA A 171 -23.81 -13.10 -0.80
C ALA A 171 -22.94 -12.77 -2.02
N LEU A 172 -21.67 -12.41 -1.82
CA LEU A 172 -20.76 -11.95 -2.88
C LEU A 172 -19.88 -13.07 -3.45
N ILE A 173 -19.48 -14.01 -2.60
CA ILE A 173 -18.65 -15.15 -2.99
C ILE A 173 -19.36 -15.96 -4.08
N GLY A 174 -18.63 -16.32 -5.14
CA GLY A 174 -19.11 -17.15 -6.24
C GLY A 174 -20.02 -16.47 -7.27
N SER A 175 -20.38 -15.19 -7.11
CA SER A 175 -21.41 -14.55 -7.94
C SER A 175 -21.15 -13.10 -8.34
N THR A 176 -20.16 -12.45 -7.75
CA THR A 176 -19.85 -11.04 -8.01
C THR A 176 -18.37 -10.80 -8.22
N SER A 177 -18.08 -9.62 -8.78
CA SER A 177 -16.72 -9.23 -9.16
C SER A 177 -16.23 -7.99 -8.43
N PRO A 178 -14.95 -7.93 -8.02
CA PRO A 178 -14.37 -6.76 -7.37
C PRO A 178 -14.51 -5.48 -8.21
N TYR A 179 -14.47 -5.59 -9.53
CA TYR A 179 -14.55 -4.45 -10.45
C TYR A 179 -15.89 -3.70 -10.37
N ASN A 180 -16.97 -4.35 -9.91
CA ASN A 180 -18.30 -3.73 -9.81
C ASN A 180 -18.38 -2.62 -8.74
N TYR A 181 -17.44 -2.61 -7.80
CA TYR A 181 -17.41 -1.67 -6.68
C TYR A 181 -16.45 -0.52 -6.90
N ILE A 182 -15.67 -0.54 -7.98
CA ILE A 182 -14.67 0.47 -8.27
C ILE A 182 -15.34 1.69 -8.88
N HIS A 183 -14.87 2.88 -8.51
CA HIS A 183 -15.36 4.11 -9.11
C HIS A 183 -15.04 4.16 -10.62
N PRO A 184 -15.97 4.57 -11.50
CA PRO A 184 -15.78 4.52 -12.94
C PRO A 184 -14.52 5.24 -13.46
N GLU A 185 -14.15 6.38 -12.85
CA GLU A 185 -12.94 7.13 -13.23
C GLU A 185 -11.63 6.41 -12.87
N ASP A 186 -11.66 5.45 -11.95
CA ASP A 186 -10.47 4.74 -11.46
C ASP A 186 -10.30 3.36 -12.15
N MET A 187 -11.26 2.96 -12.99
CA MET A 187 -11.30 1.66 -13.66
C MET A 187 -10.12 1.44 -14.62
N ASP A 188 -9.75 2.46 -15.40
CA ASP A 188 -8.64 2.34 -16.35
C ASP A 188 -7.32 2.06 -15.64
N GLY A 189 -7.08 2.76 -14.53
CA GLY A 189 -5.88 2.54 -13.70
C GLY A 189 -5.85 1.15 -13.06
N VAL A 190 -7.00 0.63 -12.61
CA VAL A 190 -7.10 -0.74 -12.06
C VAL A 190 -6.83 -1.79 -13.13
N ASN A 191 -7.40 -1.61 -14.32
CA ASN A 191 -7.21 -2.54 -15.44
C ASN A 191 -5.74 -2.62 -15.87
N GLU A 192 -5.04 -1.48 -15.90
CA GLU A 192 -3.59 -1.42 -16.17
C GLU A 192 -2.81 -2.29 -15.17
N HIS A 193 -3.08 -2.15 -13.87
CA HIS A 193 -2.42 -2.94 -12.82
C HIS A 193 -2.73 -4.43 -12.92
N HIS A 194 -3.96 -4.78 -13.28
CA HIS A 194 -4.36 -6.17 -13.50
C HIS A 194 -3.65 -6.78 -14.71
N HIS A 195 -3.53 -6.03 -15.82
CA HIS A 195 -2.79 -6.47 -17.00
C HIS A 195 -1.31 -6.71 -16.70
N GLN A 196 -0.68 -5.91 -15.83
CA GLN A 196 0.71 -6.11 -15.43
C GLN A 196 0.93 -7.43 -14.66
N LEU A 197 -0.03 -7.83 -13.81
CA LEU A 197 0.03 -9.11 -13.09
C LEU A 197 -0.05 -10.30 -14.06
N ILE A 198 -0.95 -10.23 -15.04
CA ILE A 198 -1.11 -11.25 -16.08
C ILE A 198 0.14 -11.33 -16.98
N ALA A 199 0.86 -10.22 -17.17
CA ALA A 199 2.07 -10.15 -17.98
C ALA A 199 3.33 -10.72 -17.28
N GLY A 200 3.20 -11.29 -16.08
CA GLY A 200 4.28 -11.99 -15.38
C GLY A 200 5.02 -11.18 -14.33
N ASN A 201 4.46 -10.04 -13.89
CA ASN A 201 4.93 -9.38 -12.67
C ASN A 201 4.19 -9.96 -11.45
N ASP A 202 4.92 -10.51 -10.47
CA ASP A 202 4.32 -11.13 -9.27
C ASP A 202 3.56 -10.13 -8.37
N THR A 203 3.84 -8.84 -8.51
CA THR A 203 3.28 -7.78 -7.68
C THR A 203 2.97 -6.55 -8.50
N ALA A 204 1.74 -6.04 -8.37
CA ALA A 204 1.41 -4.71 -8.87
C ALA A 204 1.91 -3.63 -7.88
N PRO A 205 2.31 -2.45 -8.36
CA PRO A 205 2.59 -1.31 -7.48
C PRO A 205 1.40 -1.02 -6.57
N LEU A 206 1.69 -0.50 -5.37
CA LEU A 206 0.65 0.06 -4.50
C LEU A 206 -0.07 1.18 -5.22
N PHE A 207 -1.39 1.08 -5.33
CA PHE A 207 -2.20 2.12 -5.94
C PHE A 207 -3.43 2.43 -5.09
N SER A 208 -3.86 3.69 -5.15
CA SER A 208 -5.04 4.18 -4.44
C SER A 208 -6.19 4.42 -5.40
N TYR A 209 -7.39 3.99 -5.02
CA TYR A 209 -8.61 4.12 -5.82
C TYR A 209 -9.83 4.16 -4.92
N ARG A 210 -10.96 4.56 -5.49
CA ARG A 210 -12.23 4.65 -4.77
C ARG A 210 -13.04 3.36 -4.93
N VAL A 211 -13.52 2.87 -3.80
CA VAL A 211 -14.47 1.75 -3.73
C VAL A 211 -15.79 2.19 -3.13
N LYS A 212 -16.86 1.62 -3.68
CA LYS A 212 -18.23 1.92 -3.31
C LYS A 212 -18.64 1.13 -2.08
N LYS A 213 -19.30 1.78 -1.13
CA LYS A 213 -19.95 1.17 0.03
C LYS A 213 -21.39 0.79 -0.30
N ALA A 214 -21.99 -0.06 0.55
CA ALA A 214 -23.39 -0.48 0.44
C ALA A 214 -24.38 0.69 0.52
N ASP A 215 -24.04 1.78 1.21
CA ASP A 215 -24.85 3.00 1.29
C ASP A 215 -24.73 3.90 0.03
N GLY A 216 -23.87 3.55 -0.92
CA GLY A 216 -23.64 4.27 -2.17
C GLY A 216 -22.53 5.32 -2.13
N THR A 217 -21.93 5.59 -0.96
CA THR A 217 -20.76 6.47 -0.83
C THR A 217 -19.49 5.78 -1.33
N TYR A 218 -18.43 6.57 -1.58
CA TYR A 218 -17.12 6.06 -1.97
C TYR A 218 -16.09 6.37 -0.89
N ILE A 219 -15.19 5.43 -0.65
CA ILE A 219 -14.02 5.61 0.22
C ILE A 219 -12.73 5.37 -0.57
N TRP A 220 -11.66 6.02 -0.15
CA TRP A 220 -10.33 5.75 -0.69
C TRP A 220 -9.73 4.51 -0.03
N VAL A 221 -9.27 3.58 -0.88
CA VAL A 221 -8.49 2.43 -0.46
C VAL A 221 -7.15 2.40 -1.18
N GLU A 222 -6.15 1.88 -0.49
CA GLU A 222 -4.83 1.59 -1.03
C GLU A 222 -4.66 0.08 -1.08
N SER A 223 -4.41 -0.47 -2.27
CA SER A 223 -4.35 -1.93 -2.46
C SER A 223 -2.98 -2.41 -2.89
N ASN A 224 -2.59 -3.54 -2.30
CA ASN A 224 -1.52 -4.39 -2.80
C ASN A 224 -2.15 -5.61 -3.45
N ILE A 225 -1.81 -5.86 -4.72
CA ILE A 225 -2.37 -6.97 -5.50
C ILE A 225 -1.22 -7.89 -5.92
N LYS A 226 -1.41 -9.20 -5.71
CA LYS A 226 -0.48 -10.23 -6.13
C LYS A 226 -1.19 -11.33 -6.91
N GLY A 227 -0.47 -11.88 -7.87
CA GLY A 227 -0.86 -13.11 -8.53
C GLY A 227 -0.52 -14.33 -7.68
N VAL A 228 -1.39 -15.33 -7.69
CA VAL A 228 -1.12 -16.69 -7.21
C VAL A 228 -0.93 -17.55 -8.44
N PHE A 229 0.17 -18.30 -8.49
CA PHE A 229 0.57 -19.09 -9.64
C PHE A 229 0.60 -20.57 -9.27
N ASP A 230 0.22 -21.42 -10.21
CA ASP A 230 0.36 -22.87 -10.08
C ASP A 230 1.84 -23.26 -10.02
N GLU A 231 2.22 -24.09 -9.04
CA GLU A 231 3.62 -24.48 -8.82
C GLU A 231 4.18 -25.38 -9.93
N GLU A 232 3.34 -26.12 -10.65
CA GLU A 232 3.76 -27.06 -11.71
C GLU A 232 3.75 -26.41 -13.10
N THR A 233 2.71 -25.63 -13.43
CA THR A 233 2.54 -25.02 -14.75
C THR A 233 3.11 -23.60 -14.83
N GLY A 234 3.26 -22.91 -13.70
CA GLY A 234 3.65 -21.49 -13.64
C GLY A 234 2.56 -20.55 -14.17
N GLU A 235 1.35 -21.03 -14.39
CA GLU A 235 0.23 -20.22 -14.86
C GLU A 235 -0.43 -19.49 -13.69
N LEU A 236 -0.90 -18.26 -13.93
CA LEU A 236 -1.66 -17.49 -12.95
C LEU A 236 -3.01 -18.18 -12.70
N THR A 237 -3.34 -18.48 -11.46
CA THR A 237 -4.57 -19.20 -11.07
C THR A 237 -5.55 -18.27 -10.34
N GLU A 238 -5.06 -17.49 -9.38
CA GLU A 238 -5.86 -16.56 -8.60
C GLU A 238 -5.18 -15.21 -8.40
N ILE A 239 -5.95 -14.24 -7.90
CA ILE A 239 -5.47 -12.91 -7.57
C ILE A 239 -5.87 -12.60 -6.14
N ILE A 240 -4.86 -12.31 -5.32
CA ILE A 240 -5.04 -11.84 -3.95
C ILE A 240 -4.84 -10.33 -3.87
N SER A 241 -5.83 -9.67 -3.28
CA SER A 241 -5.81 -8.22 -3.05
C SER A 241 -5.94 -7.94 -1.56
N VAL A 242 -5.02 -7.14 -1.03
CA VAL A 242 -5.08 -6.61 0.34
C VAL A 242 -5.29 -5.11 0.24
N SER A 243 -6.46 -4.65 0.66
CA SER A 243 -6.93 -3.28 0.51
C SER A 243 -7.11 -2.62 1.87
N ARG A 244 -6.36 -1.55 2.11
CA ARG A 244 -6.44 -0.74 3.33
C ARG A 244 -7.34 0.47 3.11
N ASP A 245 -8.25 0.73 4.06
CA ASP A 245 -8.97 2.00 4.11
C ASP A 245 -8.01 3.13 4.49
N ILE A 246 -7.88 4.12 3.62
CA ILE A 246 -7.00 5.29 3.82
C ILE A 246 -7.80 6.59 3.96
N GLN A 247 -9.13 6.53 4.08
CA GLN A 247 -9.99 7.72 4.18
C GLN A 247 -9.58 8.62 5.34
N GLN A 248 -9.41 8.07 6.54
CA GLN A 248 -8.98 8.82 7.73
C GLN A 248 -7.57 9.41 7.57
N ARG A 249 -6.67 8.71 6.87
CA ARG A 249 -5.30 9.17 6.58
C ARG A 249 -5.35 10.40 5.67
N MET A 250 -6.18 10.37 4.63
CA MET A 250 -6.40 11.49 3.72
C MET A 250 -6.99 12.69 4.43
N GLU A 251 -8.04 12.50 5.25
CA GLU A 251 -8.67 13.58 6.01
C GLU A 251 -7.72 14.25 7.01
N THR A 252 -6.87 13.46 7.68
CA THR A 252 -5.86 13.98 8.60
C THR A 252 -4.81 14.80 7.87
N TYR A 253 -4.35 14.33 6.70
CA TYR A 253 -3.38 15.03 5.88
C TYR A 253 -3.94 16.35 5.34
N GLU A 254 -5.20 16.36 4.89
CA GLU A 254 -5.90 17.58 4.47
C GLU A 254 -6.04 18.59 5.62
N LEU A 255 -6.39 18.11 6.82
CA LEU A 255 -6.51 18.97 8.01
C LEU A 255 -5.17 19.58 8.41
N LEU A 256 -4.09 18.79 8.36
CA LEU A 256 -2.74 19.26 8.64
C LEU A 256 -2.32 20.34 7.64
N ASN A 257 -2.47 20.07 6.34
CA ASN A 257 -2.20 21.04 5.28
C ASN A 257 -3.00 22.33 5.46
N LYS A 258 -4.28 22.24 5.84
CA LYS A 258 -5.11 23.40 6.13
C LYS A 258 -4.58 24.18 7.33
N SER A 259 -4.14 23.49 8.39
CA SER A 259 -3.57 24.11 9.59
C SER A 259 -2.26 24.83 9.30
N GLU A 260 -1.35 24.21 8.55
CA GLU A 260 -0.08 24.82 8.15
C GLU A 260 -0.29 26.08 7.31
N ARG A 261 -1.18 26.03 6.32
CA ARG A 261 -1.55 27.21 5.51
C ARG A 261 -2.14 28.33 6.37
N LEU A 262 -3.03 28.00 7.30
CA LEU A 262 -3.60 28.98 8.23
C LEU A 262 -2.53 29.60 9.15
N ALA A 263 -1.55 28.82 9.60
CA ALA A 263 -0.44 29.33 10.39
C ALA A 263 0.47 30.28 9.59
N ILE A 264 0.72 29.99 8.31
CA ILE A 264 1.44 30.89 7.38
C ILE A 264 0.66 32.19 7.21
N VAL A 265 -0.63 32.10 6.86
CA VAL A 265 -1.54 33.25 6.73
C VAL A 265 -1.55 34.10 8.01
N GLY A 266 -1.63 33.46 9.18
CA GLY A 266 -1.62 34.13 10.49
C GLY A 266 -0.33 34.90 10.78
N ARG A 267 0.83 34.31 10.49
CA ARG A 267 2.14 35.00 10.64
C ARG A 267 2.29 36.17 9.66
N MET A 268 1.66 36.07 8.50
CA MET A 268 1.78 37.03 7.41
C MET A 268 0.74 38.17 7.47
N ALA A 269 -0.35 37.99 8.23
CA ALA A 269 -1.44 38.97 8.33
C ALA A 269 -0.96 40.37 8.77
N ALA A 270 -0.01 40.45 9.71
CA ALA A 270 0.54 41.73 10.16
C ALA A 270 1.32 42.46 9.05
N ALA A 271 2.08 41.72 8.23
CA ALA A 271 2.84 42.28 7.12
C ALA A 271 1.91 42.73 5.97
N VAL A 272 0.89 41.93 5.62
CA VAL A 272 -0.14 42.35 4.64
C VAL A 272 -0.86 43.62 5.11
N ALA A 273 -1.22 43.71 6.39
CA ALA A 273 -1.87 44.89 6.93
C ALA A 273 -0.98 46.14 6.81
N HIS A 274 0.33 45.99 6.99
CA HIS A 274 1.30 47.05 6.73
C HIS A 274 1.39 47.40 5.23
N GLU A 275 1.44 46.41 4.34
CA GLU A 275 1.50 46.64 2.90
C GLU A 275 0.24 47.23 2.29
N ILE A 276 -0.94 46.99 2.87
CA ILE A 276 -2.19 47.67 2.48
C ILE A 276 -2.23 49.11 3.02
N ARG A 277 -1.66 49.35 4.21
CA ARG A 277 -1.62 50.71 4.80
C ARG A 277 -0.75 51.67 3.97
N ASN A 278 0.32 51.16 3.37
CA ASN A 278 1.24 51.93 2.54
C ASN A 278 0.54 52.64 1.36
N PRO A 279 -0.16 51.95 0.43
CA PRO A 279 -0.91 52.56 -0.68
C PRO A 279 -2.14 53.37 -0.22
N LEU A 280 -2.77 52.99 0.91
CA LEU A 280 -3.90 53.75 1.46
C LEU A 280 -3.53 55.16 1.93
N THR A 281 -2.27 55.37 2.34
CA THR A 281 -1.82 56.67 2.88
C THR A 281 -1.75 57.75 1.79
N PRO A 282 -1.10 57.53 0.63
CA PRO A 282 -1.16 58.43 -0.52
C PRO A 282 -2.58 58.63 -1.05
N ILE A 283 -3.38 57.55 -1.18
CA ILE A 283 -4.79 57.65 -1.63
C ILE A 283 -5.56 58.66 -0.75
N LYS A 284 -5.46 58.53 0.58
CA LYS A 284 -6.13 59.43 1.52
C LYS A 284 -5.61 60.87 1.39
N GLY A 285 -4.31 61.05 1.21
CA GLY A 285 -3.68 62.36 1.01
C GLY A 285 -4.16 63.05 -0.27
N PHE A 286 -4.15 62.35 -1.40
CA PHE A 286 -4.61 62.89 -2.68
C PHE A 286 -6.11 63.15 -2.70
N ILE A 287 -6.94 62.29 -2.12
CA ILE A 287 -8.39 62.54 -1.99
C ILE A 287 -8.64 63.82 -1.16
N SER A 288 -7.88 64.02 -0.07
CA SER A 288 -8.01 65.20 0.78
C SER A 288 -7.61 66.48 0.03
N LEU A 289 -6.55 66.44 -0.77
CA LEU A 289 -6.13 67.54 -1.64
C LEU A 289 -7.12 67.84 -2.78
N LEU A 290 -7.77 66.80 -3.32
CA LEU A 290 -8.84 66.94 -4.31
C LEU A 290 -10.11 67.55 -3.71
N SER A 291 -10.42 67.28 -2.45
CA SER A 291 -11.59 67.84 -1.78
C SER A 291 -11.49 69.35 -1.47
N ASP A 292 -10.28 69.90 -1.46
CA ASP A 292 -9.99 71.30 -1.16
C ASP A 292 -9.86 72.20 -2.41
N LYS A 293 -9.93 71.62 -3.62
CA LYS A 293 -9.79 72.35 -4.90
C LYS A 293 -11.10 72.33 -5.71
N ARG A 294 -11.35 73.40 -6.49
CA ARG A 294 -12.50 73.50 -7.42
C ARG A 294 -12.26 72.83 -8.78
N GLU A 295 -11.00 72.53 -9.11
CA GLU A 295 -10.61 71.87 -10.36
C GLU A 295 -9.86 70.56 -10.07
N TYR A 296 -10.27 69.49 -10.76
CA TYR A 296 -9.71 68.17 -10.64
C TYR A 296 -8.44 68.07 -11.50
N ASP A 297 -7.31 67.70 -10.89
CA ASP A 297 -6.10 67.36 -11.62
C ASP A 297 -6.14 65.86 -11.98
N PRO A 298 -6.20 65.50 -13.28
CA PRO A 298 -6.21 64.10 -13.73
C PRO A 298 -5.03 63.28 -13.18
N TYR A 299 -3.90 63.93 -12.89
CA TYR A 299 -2.72 63.28 -12.33
C TYR A 299 -2.98 62.64 -10.95
N PHE A 300 -3.76 63.29 -10.08
CA PHE A 300 -4.09 62.71 -8.77
C PHE A 300 -5.02 61.50 -8.87
N ILE A 301 -5.93 61.51 -9.85
CA ILE A 301 -6.82 60.38 -10.12
C ILE A 301 -6.02 59.17 -10.60
N GLU A 302 -5.04 59.37 -11.48
CA GLU A 302 -4.17 58.31 -11.97
C GLU A 302 -3.37 57.66 -10.84
N ILE A 303 -2.80 58.45 -9.91
CA ILE A 303 -2.10 57.91 -8.75
C ILE A 303 -3.04 57.10 -7.86
N ILE A 304 -4.22 57.62 -7.53
CA ILE A 304 -5.21 56.90 -6.71
C ILE A 304 -5.58 55.57 -7.35
N LEU A 305 -5.86 55.55 -8.66
CA LEU A 305 -6.19 54.33 -9.39
C LEU A 305 -5.03 53.33 -9.39
N SER A 306 -3.79 53.81 -9.52
CA SER A 306 -2.61 52.94 -9.47
C SER A 306 -2.40 52.29 -8.10
N GLU A 307 -2.65 53.02 -7.01
CA GLU A 307 -2.56 52.51 -5.64
C GLU A 307 -3.73 51.56 -5.30
N ILE A 308 -4.92 51.78 -5.85
CA ILE A 308 -6.05 50.82 -5.74
C ILE A 308 -5.68 49.52 -6.44
N LYS A 309 -5.18 49.58 -7.68
CA LYS A 309 -4.74 48.40 -8.44
C LYS A 309 -3.65 47.63 -7.71
N ARG A 310 -2.76 48.33 -6.99
CA ARG A 310 -1.75 47.71 -6.12
C ARG A 310 -2.38 46.97 -4.94
N ILE A 311 -3.36 47.56 -4.25
CA ILE A 311 -4.09 46.89 -3.17
C ILE A 311 -4.80 45.63 -3.69
N GLU A 312 -5.45 45.71 -4.86
CA GLU A 312 -6.09 44.54 -5.49
C GLU A 312 -5.09 43.42 -5.78
N GLY A 313 -3.89 43.75 -6.24
CA GLY A 313 -2.79 42.79 -6.44
C GLY A 313 -2.38 42.08 -5.15
N ILE A 314 -2.13 42.85 -4.08
CA ILE A 314 -1.75 42.32 -2.76
C ILE A 314 -2.83 41.37 -2.22
N ILE A 315 -4.10 41.76 -2.32
CA ILE A 315 -5.24 40.93 -1.85
C ILE A 315 -5.33 39.63 -2.68
N THR A 316 -5.17 39.73 -4.00
CA THR A 316 -5.27 38.57 -4.89
C THR A 316 -4.20 37.53 -4.58
N GLU A 317 -2.96 37.98 -4.41
CA GLU A 317 -1.84 37.09 -4.08
C GLU A 317 -1.94 36.51 -2.66
N PHE A 318 -2.38 37.31 -1.69
CA PHE A 318 -2.62 36.82 -0.33
C PHE A 318 -3.73 35.76 -0.29
N LEU A 319 -4.83 35.97 -1.02
CA LEU A 319 -5.91 34.98 -1.13
C LEU A 319 -5.48 33.71 -1.88
N ALA A 320 -4.53 33.81 -2.82
CA ALA A 320 -3.98 32.66 -3.51
C ALA A 320 -3.23 31.70 -2.55
N LEU A 321 -2.61 32.22 -1.49
CA LEU A 321 -1.98 31.39 -0.43
C LEU A 321 -3.01 30.61 0.41
N ALA A 322 -4.22 31.13 0.55
CA ALA A 322 -5.27 30.54 1.39
C ALA A 322 -6.19 29.58 0.61
N LYS A 323 -6.23 29.64 -0.72
CA LYS A 323 -7.13 28.79 -1.52
C LYS A 323 -6.64 27.33 -1.55
N PRO A 324 -7.54 26.35 -1.38
CA PRO A 324 -7.22 24.95 -1.63
C PRO A 324 -7.00 24.76 -3.13
N VAL A 325 -5.75 24.49 -3.53
CA VAL A 325 -5.47 24.04 -4.90
C VAL A 325 -5.72 22.54 -4.94
N ASN A 326 -6.83 22.12 -5.56
CA ASN A 326 -7.01 20.72 -5.96
C ASN A 326 -6.07 20.45 -7.14
N ARG A 327 -4.84 20.06 -6.82
CA ARG A 327 -3.79 19.80 -7.81
C ARG A 327 -4.04 18.44 -8.44
N LYS A 328 -4.15 18.41 -9.76
CA LYS A 328 -4.20 17.15 -10.51
C LYS A 328 -2.81 16.91 -11.06
N MET A 329 -2.09 16.00 -10.43
CA MET A 329 -0.78 15.56 -10.90
C MET A 329 -1.00 14.69 -12.15
N ILE A 330 -0.62 15.21 -13.31
CA ILE A 330 -0.76 14.52 -14.60
C ILE A 330 0.59 14.49 -15.33
N GLU A 331 0.71 13.61 -16.33
CA GLU A 331 1.84 13.62 -17.24
C GLU A 331 1.80 14.89 -18.11
N LEU A 332 2.89 15.65 -18.13
CA LEU A 332 3.01 16.93 -18.82
C LEU A 332 4.28 16.99 -19.67
N ASN A 333 4.16 17.54 -20.88
CA ASN A 333 5.32 17.93 -21.71
C ASN A 333 5.77 19.35 -21.32
N ILE A 334 6.97 19.49 -20.74
CA ILE A 334 7.48 20.79 -20.28
C ILE A 334 7.69 21.76 -21.45
N ASP A 335 8.15 21.26 -22.59
CA ASP A 335 8.37 22.06 -23.79
C ASP A 335 7.08 22.77 -24.27
N GLN A 336 5.94 22.07 -24.26
CA GLN A 336 4.64 22.64 -24.58
C GLN A 336 4.22 23.71 -23.56
N LEU A 337 4.43 23.44 -22.27
CA LEU A 337 4.10 24.38 -21.20
C LEU A 337 4.91 25.67 -21.32
N ILE A 338 6.24 25.57 -21.51
CA ILE A 338 7.12 26.73 -21.71
C ILE A 338 6.66 27.52 -22.94
N THR A 339 6.41 26.84 -24.06
CA THR A 339 5.96 27.50 -25.30
C THR A 339 4.66 28.27 -25.10
N HIS A 340 3.68 27.67 -24.40
CA HIS A 340 2.43 28.34 -24.06
C HIS A 340 2.69 29.58 -23.18
N VAL A 341 3.48 29.46 -22.11
CA VAL A 341 3.75 30.59 -21.22
C VAL A 341 4.47 31.73 -21.94
N VAL A 342 5.50 31.41 -22.75
CA VAL A 342 6.24 32.40 -23.52
C VAL A 342 5.30 33.15 -24.47
N SER A 343 4.37 32.46 -25.13
CA SER A 343 3.41 33.10 -26.04
C SER A 343 2.54 34.17 -25.36
N LEU A 344 2.25 34.01 -24.06
CA LEU A 344 1.46 34.98 -23.29
C LEU A 344 2.25 36.26 -22.96
N ILE A 345 3.57 36.15 -22.75
CA ILE A 345 4.45 37.27 -22.40
C ILE A 345 5.07 37.91 -23.66
N GLN A 346 5.11 37.20 -24.78
CA GLN A 346 5.72 37.65 -26.03
C GLN A 346 5.20 39.02 -26.48
N THR A 347 3.89 39.25 -26.38
CA THR A 347 3.25 40.52 -26.76
C THR A 347 3.71 41.67 -25.87
N GLU A 348 3.83 41.44 -24.56
CA GLU A 348 4.32 42.43 -23.58
C GLU A 348 5.79 42.79 -23.86
N ALA A 349 6.63 41.77 -24.13
CA ALA A 349 8.02 41.97 -24.48
C ALA A 349 8.22 42.80 -25.74
N LEU A 350 7.41 42.55 -26.78
CA LEU A 350 7.43 43.31 -28.03
C LEU A 350 7.05 44.79 -27.83
N LEU A 351 6.05 45.06 -26.98
CA LEU A 351 5.60 46.43 -26.70
C LEU A 351 6.67 47.24 -25.93
N GLU A 352 7.50 46.58 -25.13
CA GLU A 352 8.59 47.20 -24.37
C GLU A 352 9.97 47.14 -25.05
N ASN A 353 10.03 46.75 -26.34
CA ASN A 353 11.29 46.58 -27.10
C ASN A 353 12.30 45.63 -26.41
N LYS A 354 11.81 44.52 -25.87
CA LYS A 354 12.62 43.49 -25.20
C LYS A 354 12.58 42.18 -25.98
N GLN A 355 13.63 41.36 -25.84
CA GLN A 355 13.78 40.11 -26.58
C GLN A 355 13.59 38.88 -25.68
N LEU A 356 12.79 37.93 -26.16
CA LEU A 356 12.63 36.60 -25.56
C LEU A 356 13.22 35.56 -26.51
N ILE A 357 14.24 34.83 -26.04
CA ILE A 357 14.93 33.80 -26.82
C ILE A 357 14.68 32.45 -26.14
N VAL A 358 14.07 31.51 -26.88
CA VAL A 358 13.79 30.16 -26.40
C VAL A 358 14.67 29.15 -27.11
N GLN A 359 15.39 28.34 -26.33
CA GLN A 359 16.31 27.29 -26.81
C GLN A 359 15.93 25.96 -26.15
N MET A 360 15.38 25.05 -26.93
CA MET A 360 14.88 23.75 -26.44
C MET A 360 15.27 22.65 -27.43
N ASP A 361 16.16 21.74 -27.01
CA ASP A 361 16.67 20.68 -27.87
C ASP A 361 16.01 19.31 -27.60
N LYS A 362 15.22 19.19 -26.54
CA LYS A 362 14.62 17.92 -26.09
C LYS A 362 13.18 18.09 -25.64
N MET A 363 12.32 17.13 -26.01
CA MET A 363 11.00 16.94 -25.40
C MET A 363 11.20 16.20 -24.07
N LEU A 364 10.74 16.82 -22.98
CA LEU A 364 10.89 16.27 -21.63
C LEU A 364 9.53 16.20 -20.96
N LYS A 365 9.25 15.04 -20.36
CA LYS A 365 8.02 14.75 -19.64
C LYS A 365 8.25 14.75 -18.14
N ILE A 366 7.30 15.28 -17.39
CA ILE A 366 7.27 15.26 -15.93
C ILE A 366 5.86 14.94 -15.44
N THR A 367 5.75 14.61 -14.15
CA THR A 367 4.46 14.60 -13.45
C THR A 367 4.25 15.94 -12.76
N GLY A 368 3.12 16.61 -13.00
CA GLY A 368 2.83 17.89 -12.35
C GLY A 368 1.44 18.43 -12.58
N ASP A 369 1.13 19.54 -11.89
CA ASP A 369 -0.07 20.34 -12.09
C ASP A 369 0.23 21.48 -13.06
N GLU A 370 -0.41 21.45 -14.24
CA GLU A 370 -0.14 22.38 -15.34
C GLU A 370 -0.33 23.84 -14.92
N ASN A 371 -1.41 24.14 -14.18
CA ASN A 371 -1.74 25.50 -13.77
C ASN A 371 -0.73 26.07 -12.77
N SER A 372 -0.29 25.25 -11.80
CA SER A 372 0.69 25.65 -10.80
C SER A 372 2.04 25.93 -11.45
N LEU A 373 2.51 25.05 -12.34
CA LEU A 373 3.78 25.26 -13.05
C LEU A 373 3.70 26.43 -14.04
N LYS A 374 2.54 26.63 -14.70
CA LYS A 374 2.26 27.83 -15.51
C LYS A 374 2.41 29.10 -14.69
N GLN A 375 1.88 29.12 -13.46
CA GLN A 375 2.00 30.25 -12.54
C GLN A 375 3.45 30.52 -12.15
N VAL A 376 4.25 29.49 -11.86
CA VAL A 376 5.69 29.64 -11.57
C VAL A 376 6.41 30.29 -12.74
N LEU A 377 6.24 29.73 -13.95
CA LEU A 377 6.92 30.22 -15.14
C LEU A 377 6.51 31.66 -15.49
N LEU A 378 5.21 31.99 -15.40
CA LEU A 378 4.73 33.36 -15.58
C LEU A 378 5.36 34.33 -14.58
N ASN A 379 5.45 33.94 -13.31
CA ASN A 379 6.01 34.78 -12.27
C ASN A 379 7.53 35.00 -12.45
N VAL A 380 8.28 33.95 -12.78
CA VAL A 380 9.72 34.07 -13.02
C VAL A 380 10.00 34.90 -14.27
N LEU A 381 9.27 34.66 -15.37
CA LEU A 381 9.46 35.40 -16.62
C LEU A 381 9.06 36.87 -16.50
N ARG A 382 7.96 37.20 -15.80
CA ARG A 382 7.64 38.60 -15.49
C ARG A 382 8.72 39.26 -14.66
N ASN A 383 9.24 38.57 -13.64
CA ASN A 383 10.31 39.11 -12.82
C ASN A 383 11.57 39.42 -13.63
N ALA A 384 11.91 38.54 -14.58
CA ALA A 384 13.00 38.74 -15.54
C ALA A 384 12.71 39.90 -16.49
N MET A 385 11.50 40.00 -17.04
CA MET A 385 11.11 41.10 -17.94
C MET A 385 11.18 42.47 -17.27
N GLU A 386 10.75 42.55 -16.00
CA GLU A 386 10.76 43.78 -15.21
C GLU A 386 12.17 44.24 -14.80
N SER A 387 13.17 43.35 -14.77
CA SER A 387 14.56 43.73 -14.46
C SER A 387 15.33 44.28 -15.66
N LEU A 388 14.75 44.19 -16.87
CA LEU A 388 15.38 44.62 -18.12
C LEU A 388 15.16 46.11 -18.43
N GLU A 389 16.21 46.74 -18.94
CA GLU A 389 16.14 48.03 -19.65
C GLU A 389 15.67 47.83 -21.12
N GLU A 390 15.51 48.92 -21.88
CA GLU A 390 15.18 48.84 -23.32
C GLU A 390 16.23 48.00 -24.08
N ASN A 391 15.77 47.10 -24.96
CA ASN A 391 16.59 46.11 -25.67
C ASN A 391 17.21 45.00 -24.79
N GLY A 392 16.76 44.86 -23.54
CA GLY A 392 17.10 43.72 -22.69
C GLY A 392 16.64 42.39 -23.28
N THR A 393 17.30 41.30 -22.88
CA THR A 393 17.07 39.95 -23.40
C THR A 393 16.89 38.96 -22.25
N VAL A 394 15.86 38.11 -22.38
CA VAL A 394 15.67 36.92 -21.54
C VAL A 394 15.89 35.67 -22.40
N ILE A 395 16.75 34.77 -21.93
CA ILE A 395 17.07 33.50 -22.57
C ILE A 395 16.50 32.36 -21.73
N ILE A 396 15.68 31.51 -22.35
CA ILE A 396 15.03 30.36 -21.74
C ILE A 396 15.61 29.09 -22.35
N ASN A 397 16.26 28.27 -21.53
CA ASN A 397 16.85 27.00 -21.93
C ASN A 397 16.13 25.84 -21.24
N LEU A 398 15.84 24.77 -21.99
CA LEU A 398 15.35 23.50 -21.44
C LEU A 398 16.36 22.39 -21.74
N ASN A 399 16.93 21.79 -20.70
CA ASN A 399 17.90 20.70 -20.82
C ASN A 399 17.61 19.57 -19.83
N LYS A 400 18.01 18.34 -20.16
CA LYS A 400 18.04 17.22 -19.22
C LYS A 400 19.38 17.25 -18.46
N VAL A 401 19.31 17.24 -17.12
CA VAL A 401 20.47 17.15 -16.22
C VAL A 401 20.20 15.99 -15.26
N ASP A 402 20.99 14.92 -15.37
CA ASP A 402 20.77 13.66 -14.64
C ASP A 402 19.31 13.17 -14.79
N GLU A 403 18.57 13.03 -13.70
CA GLU A 403 17.14 12.63 -13.70
C GLU A 403 16.17 13.81 -13.61
N TYR A 404 16.63 15.03 -13.93
CA TYR A 404 15.82 16.24 -13.86
C TYR A 404 15.68 16.92 -15.21
N ALA A 405 14.49 17.48 -15.46
CA ALA A 405 14.30 18.54 -16.43
C ALA A 405 14.75 19.86 -15.79
N CYS A 406 15.75 20.50 -16.39
CA CYS A 406 16.30 21.78 -15.96
C CYS A 406 15.81 22.90 -16.89
N ILE A 407 14.95 23.76 -16.38
CA ILE A 407 14.53 25.01 -17.01
C ILE A 407 15.44 26.12 -16.50
N LYS A 408 16.23 26.74 -17.36
CA LYS A 408 17.12 27.86 -17.03
C LYS A 408 16.61 29.13 -17.69
N ILE A 409 16.18 30.10 -16.90
CA ILE A 409 15.72 31.42 -17.34
C ILE A 409 16.78 32.45 -16.94
N GLN A 410 17.37 33.13 -17.90
CA GLN A 410 18.46 34.07 -17.69
C GLN A 410 18.13 35.43 -18.30
N ASP A 411 18.15 36.49 -17.49
CA ASP A 411 18.06 37.88 -17.95
C ASP A 411 19.41 38.58 -17.88
N ASN A 412 19.58 39.62 -18.70
CA ASN A 412 20.72 40.55 -18.66
C ASN A 412 20.34 41.89 -18.01
N GLY A 413 19.43 41.87 -17.04
CA GLY A 413 18.94 43.05 -16.35
C GLY A 413 19.89 43.56 -15.26
N CYS A 414 19.35 44.37 -14.34
CA CYS A 414 20.13 45.02 -13.28
C CYS A 414 20.75 44.06 -12.24
N GLY A 415 20.33 42.79 -12.20
CA GLY A 415 20.83 41.80 -11.25
C GLY A 415 20.51 42.10 -9.78
N ILE A 416 21.04 41.27 -8.87
CA ILE A 416 20.74 41.30 -7.44
C ILE A 416 22.04 41.18 -6.64
N SER A 417 22.26 42.12 -5.71
CA SER A 417 23.40 42.08 -4.77
C SER A 417 23.39 40.84 -3.87
N LYS A 418 24.56 40.35 -3.44
CA LYS A 418 24.70 39.15 -2.58
C LYS A 418 23.93 39.22 -1.25
N GLU A 419 23.89 40.38 -0.60
CA GLU A 419 23.13 40.57 0.65
C GLU A 419 21.62 40.41 0.43
N ARG A 420 21.12 40.86 -0.72
CA ARG A 420 19.70 40.76 -1.07
C ARG A 420 19.32 39.36 -1.51
N LEU A 421 20.19 38.69 -2.28
CA LEU A 421 19.97 37.33 -2.75
C LEU A 421 19.74 36.35 -1.59
N ALA A 422 20.40 36.57 -0.44
CA ALA A 422 20.23 35.75 0.76
C ALA A 422 18.83 35.86 1.42
N LYS A 423 18.08 36.93 1.14
CA LYS A 423 16.75 37.20 1.71
C LYS A 423 15.61 36.99 0.71
N ILE A 424 15.95 36.73 -0.55
CA ILE A 424 14.97 36.50 -1.61
C ILE A 424 14.26 35.16 -1.35
N GLY A 425 12.93 35.19 -1.34
CA GLY A 425 12.08 34.06 -0.97
C GLY A 425 11.47 34.19 0.42
N GLU A 426 11.94 35.13 1.25
CA GLU A 426 11.25 35.52 2.47
C GLU A 426 9.92 36.23 2.15
N PRO A 427 8.84 35.98 2.92
CA PRO A 427 7.55 36.63 2.70
C PRO A 427 7.65 38.15 2.81
N PHE A 428 7.05 38.86 1.85
CA PHE A 428 7.04 40.34 1.73
C PHE A 428 8.40 40.99 1.49
N TYR A 429 9.43 40.20 1.17
CA TYR A 429 10.70 40.74 0.74
C TYR A 429 10.66 41.01 -0.78
N SER A 430 10.49 42.28 -1.15
CA SER A 430 10.64 42.75 -2.53
C SER A 430 11.55 43.95 -2.62
N THR A 431 12.37 44.00 -3.67
CA THR A 431 13.22 45.15 -4.00
C THR A 431 12.55 46.13 -4.94
N LYS A 432 11.32 45.83 -5.40
CA LYS A 432 10.58 46.61 -6.40
C LYS A 432 9.52 47.46 -5.69
N GLU A 433 9.39 48.73 -6.06
CA GLU A 433 8.37 49.64 -5.51
C GLU A 433 6.93 49.11 -5.70
N LYS A 434 6.68 48.26 -6.71
CA LYS A 434 5.37 47.64 -7.02
C LYS A 434 5.28 46.15 -6.67
N GLY A 435 6.34 45.53 -6.17
CA GLY A 435 6.37 44.09 -5.89
C GLY A 435 5.83 43.77 -4.50
N THR A 436 5.02 42.73 -4.40
CA THR A 436 4.39 42.22 -3.16
C THR A 436 5.30 41.29 -2.35
N GLY A 437 6.38 40.78 -2.96
CA GLY A 437 7.28 39.79 -2.33
C GLY A 437 6.67 38.40 -2.10
N LEU A 438 5.43 38.15 -2.52
CA LEU A 438 4.72 36.88 -2.30
C LEU A 438 4.85 35.89 -3.47
N GLY A 439 5.03 36.40 -4.69
CA GLY A 439 5.08 35.57 -5.90
C GLY A 439 6.22 34.53 -5.88
N LEU A 440 7.42 34.93 -5.43
CA LEU A 440 8.56 34.00 -5.40
C LEU A 440 8.41 32.92 -4.32
N MET A 441 7.92 33.28 -3.13
CA MET A 441 7.60 32.31 -2.08
C MET A 441 6.57 31.28 -2.58
N THR A 442 5.52 31.74 -3.26
CA THR A 442 4.53 30.87 -3.88
C THR A 442 5.18 29.96 -4.93
N SER A 443 6.14 30.48 -5.68
CA SER A 443 6.86 29.71 -6.69
C SER A 443 7.74 28.63 -6.07
N LEU A 444 8.43 28.92 -4.97
CA LEU A 444 9.22 27.95 -4.22
C LEU A 444 8.34 26.82 -3.69
N ASN A 445 7.23 27.14 -3.03
CA ASN A 445 6.29 26.13 -2.52
C ASN A 445 5.75 25.24 -3.65
N ILE A 446 5.34 25.83 -4.79
CA ILE A 446 4.88 25.05 -5.95
C ILE A 446 5.97 24.10 -6.43
N ILE A 447 7.23 24.54 -6.53
CA ILE A 447 8.32 23.68 -7.00
C ILE A 447 8.64 22.57 -5.99
N GLU A 448 8.64 22.86 -4.68
CA GLU A 448 8.81 21.85 -3.63
C GLU A 448 7.67 20.81 -3.65
N ASP A 449 6.43 21.24 -3.86
CA ASP A 449 5.26 20.37 -4.01
C ASP A 449 5.35 19.44 -5.23
N HIS A 450 6.21 19.76 -6.20
CA HIS A 450 6.52 18.92 -7.37
C HIS A 450 7.84 18.15 -7.21
N GLU A 451 8.34 18.02 -5.98
CA GLU A 451 9.62 17.38 -5.64
C GLU A 451 10.82 17.97 -6.40
N GLY A 452 10.67 19.23 -6.83
CA GLY A 452 11.65 19.97 -7.59
C GLY A 452 12.54 20.85 -6.73
N LYS A 453 13.47 21.54 -7.39
CA LYS A 453 14.35 22.52 -6.76
C LYS A 453 14.45 23.77 -7.62
N MET A 454 14.33 24.94 -7.00
CA MET A 454 14.59 26.22 -7.64
C MET A 454 15.88 26.82 -7.07
N VAL A 455 16.77 27.30 -7.94
CA VAL A 455 18.03 27.94 -7.58
C VAL A 455 18.14 29.27 -8.31
N ILE A 456 18.50 30.33 -7.58
CA ILE A 456 18.64 31.68 -8.13
C ILE A 456 20.09 32.11 -7.98
N GLU A 457 20.72 32.43 -9.10
CA GLU A 457 22.08 32.95 -9.20
C GLU A 457 21.98 34.35 -9.81
N SER A 458 22.61 35.36 -9.21
CA SER A 458 22.52 36.73 -9.71
C SER A 458 23.78 37.51 -9.39
N GLU A 459 24.15 38.40 -10.29
CA GLU A 459 25.26 39.34 -10.11
C GLU A 459 24.80 40.75 -10.52
N GLU A 460 25.05 41.71 -9.66
CA GLU A 460 24.60 43.10 -9.82
C GLU A 460 25.25 43.74 -11.06
N GLY A 461 24.43 44.32 -11.93
CA GLY A 461 24.82 44.88 -13.22
C GLY A 461 25.08 43.86 -14.34
N VAL A 462 24.94 42.56 -14.07
CA VAL A 462 25.13 41.49 -15.06
C VAL A 462 23.80 40.81 -15.40
N GLY A 463 22.96 40.55 -14.40
CA GLY A 463 21.64 39.94 -14.58
C GLY A 463 21.36 38.79 -13.62
N THR A 464 20.21 38.13 -13.79
CA THR A 464 19.78 37.02 -12.93
C THR A 464 19.57 35.74 -13.73
N THR A 465 19.85 34.61 -13.11
CA THR A 465 19.61 33.27 -13.63
C THR A 465 18.78 32.48 -12.62
N VAL A 466 17.61 32.03 -13.05
CA VAL A 466 16.74 31.13 -12.28
C VAL A 466 16.80 29.74 -12.92
N LYS A 467 17.19 28.74 -12.14
CA LYS A 467 17.20 27.32 -12.53
C LYS A 467 16.07 26.61 -11.81
N ILE A 468 15.18 25.96 -12.54
CA ILE A 468 14.10 25.13 -12.02
C ILE A 468 14.39 23.69 -12.43
N LEU A 469 14.55 22.81 -11.45
CA LEU A 469 14.82 21.39 -11.62
C LEU A 469 13.56 20.62 -11.23
N LEU A 470 13.00 19.85 -12.16
CA LEU A 470 11.81 19.02 -11.94
C LEU A 470 12.14 17.57 -12.26
N PRO A 471 11.78 16.58 -11.41
CA PRO A 471 12.06 15.17 -11.67
C PRO A 471 11.43 14.72 -13.00
N LEU A 472 12.19 13.99 -13.80
CA LEU A 472 11.67 13.43 -15.04
C LEU A 472 10.62 12.35 -14.77
N TYR A 473 9.65 12.26 -15.67
CA TYR A 473 8.72 11.15 -15.67
C TYR A 473 9.48 9.86 -15.95
N HIS A 474 9.50 8.97 -14.97
CA HIS A 474 9.94 7.60 -15.15
C HIS A 474 8.70 6.74 -15.40
N LEU A 475 8.66 6.06 -16.56
CA LEU A 475 7.88 4.83 -16.68
C LEU A 475 8.45 3.86 -15.64
N ARG A 476 7.81 3.77 -14.47
CA ARG A 476 8.11 2.73 -13.49
C ARG A 476 7.21 1.54 -13.75
#